data_AF-C6S3I4-F1
#
_entry.id   AF-C6S3I4-F1
#
_cell.length_a   1.000
_cell.length_b   1.000
_cell.length_c   1.000
_cell.angle_alpha   90.00
_cell.angle_beta   90.00
_cell.angle_gamma   90.00
#
_symmetry.space_group_name_H-M   'P 1'
#
loop_
_entity.id
_entity.type
_entity.pdbx_description
1 polymer ?
#
loop_
_entity_poly.entity_id
_entity_poly.type
_entity_poly.pdbx_seq_one_letter_code
_entity_poly.pdbx_strand_id
1 'polypeptide(L)' 'MYMLRFYLDENGKRVYTVKPVVNGKVTFSAHPCRFSPDDKFSSHRINIKKRFNLL' A
#
# COMPACT_ATOMS: atom_id res chain seq x y z
N MET A 1 -19.02 3.57 0.49
CA MET A 1 -18.16 2.40 0.22
C MET A 1 -17.08 2.35 1.28
N TYR A 2 -17.21 1.44 2.25
CA TYR A 2 -16.21 1.30 3.31
C TYR A 2 -15.07 0.41 2.81
N MET A 3 -13.84 0.92 2.81
CA MET A 3 -12.65 0.15 2.50
C MET A 3 -11.93 -0.17 3.81
N LEU A 4 -11.45 -1.41 3.97
CA LEU A 4 -10.62 -1.76 5.11
C LEU A 4 -9.27 -1.05 4.99
N ARG A 5 -8.90 -0.28 6.01
CA ARG A 5 -7.64 0.45 6.08
C ARG A 5 -6.81 -0.05 7.24
N PHE A 6 -5.51 0.24 7.23
CA PHE A 6 -4.63 -0.06 8.35
C PHE A 6 -3.59 1.04 8.55
N TYR A 7 -3.04 1.08 9.76
CA TYR A 7 -1.79 1.76 10.08
C TYR A 7 -0.86 0.79 10.80
N LEU A 8 0.41 1.15 10.91
CA LEU A 8 1.40 0.39 11.66
C LEU A 8 1.50 0.95 13.08
N ASP A 9 1.36 0.06 14.06
CA ASP A 9 1.64 0.34 15.47
C ASP A 9 3.16 0.45 15.71
N GLU A 10 3.57 0.84 16.91
CA GLU A 10 4.97 0.95 17.34
C GLU A 10 5.74 -0.38 17.17
N ASN A 11 5.04 -1.50 17.31
CA ASN A 11 5.57 -2.85 17.11
C ASN A 11 5.60 -3.30 15.63
N GLY A 12 5.23 -2.43 14.67
CA GLY A 12 5.13 -2.77 13.25
C GLY A 12 3.93 -3.67 12.90
N LYS A 13 3.01 -3.90 13.85
CA LYS A 13 1.79 -4.69 13.62
C LYS A 13 0.74 -3.84 12.93
N ARG A 14 -0.01 -4.43 11.99
CA ARG A 14 -1.14 -3.77 11.33
C ARG A 14 -2.32 -3.65 12.30
N VAL A 15 -2.78 -2.42 12.53
CA VAL A 15 -4.03 -2.12 13.23
C VAL A 15 -5.06 -1.67 12.21
N TYR A 16 -6.16 -2.41 12.13
CA TYR A 16 -7.20 -2.16 11.14
C TYR A 16 -8.17 -1.07 11.60
N THR A 17 -8.64 -0.29 10.64
CA THR A 17 -9.59 0.81 10.86
C THR A 17 -10.35 1.13 9.58
N VAL A 18 -11.49 1.80 9.72
CA VAL A 18 -12.24 2.36 8.59
C VAL A 18 -11.91 3.85 8.39
N LYS A 19 -11.23 4.47 9.37
CA LYS A 19 -10.91 5.91 9.34
C LYS A 19 -9.77 6.19 8.35
N PRO A 20 -9.87 7.23 7.51
CA PRO A 20 -8.80 7.61 6.58
C PRO A 20 -7.57 8.20 7.27
N VAL A 21 -7.73 8.76 8.47
CA VAL A 21 -6.67 9.38 9.27
C VAL A 21 -6.82 8.92 10.73
N VAL A 22 -5.70 8.55 11.35
CA VAL A 22 -5.59 8.20 12.78
C VAL A 22 -4.37 8.91 13.34
N ASN A 23 -4.51 9.69 14.41
CA ASN A 23 -3.42 10.44 15.06
C ASN A 23 -2.59 11.30 14.09
N GLY A 24 -3.25 11.96 13.13
CA GLY A 24 -2.60 12.76 12.08
C GLY A 24 -1.88 11.95 10.99
N LYS A 25 -1.78 10.61 11.12
CA LYS A 25 -1.21 9.73 10.12
C LYS A 25 -2.29 9.21 9.16
N VAL A 26 -2.01 9.27 7.87
CA VAL A 26 -2.88 8.71 6.83
C VAL A 26 -2.81 7.19 6.89
N THR A 27 -3.97 6.53 6.85
CA THR A 27 -4.06 5.08 6.85
C THR A 27 -3.95 4.53 5.43
N PHE A 28 -3.42 3.31 5.26
CA PHE A 28 -3.23 2.66 3.97
C PHE A 28 -4.36 1.66 3.67
N SER A 29 -4.58 1.32 2.40
CA SER A 29 -5.50 0.25 2.01
C SER A 29 -5.01 -1.10 2.52
N ALA A 30 -5.86 -1.85 3.22
CA ALA A 30 -5.57 -3.22 3.63
C ALA A 30 -5.55 -4.21 2.46
N HIS A 31 -6.21 -3.86 1.35
CA HIS A 31 -6.27 -4.70 0.17
C HIS A 31 -5.11 -4.38 -0.78
N PRO A 32 -4.46 -5.41 -1.37
CA PRO A 32 -3.43 -5.21 -2.38
C PRO A 32 -4.01 -4.58 -3.65
N CYS A 33 -3.17 -3.96 -4.46
CA CYS A 33 -3.53 -3.51 -5.81
C CYS A 33 -3.98 -4.71 -6.66
N ARG A 34 -4.93 -4.48 -7.58
CA ARG A 34 -5.42 -5.52 -8.50
C ARG A 34 -4.29 -5.96 -9.44
N PHE A 35 -4.21 -7.26 -9.68
CA PHE A 35 -3.37 -7.81 -10.72
C PHE A 35 -4.06 -7.69 -12.09
N SER A 36 -3.30 -7.35 -13.12
CA SER A 36 -3.73 -7.40 -14.51
C SER A 36 -2.69 -8.17 -15.32
N PRO A 37 -3.09 -9.16 -16.14
CA PRO A 37 -2.15 -9.85 -17.03
C PRO A 37 -1.63 -8.92 -18.14
N ASP A 38 -2.43 -7.94 -18.59
CA ASP A 38 -2.08 -6.94 -19.60
C ASP A 38 -1.37 -5.71 -18.99
N ASP A 39 -0.55 -5.88 -17.95
CA ASP A 39 0.06 -4.74 -17.27
C ASP A 39 1.08 -3.97 -18.16
N LYS A 40 0.57 -2.97 -18.88
CA LYS A 40 1.30 -2.07 -19.78
C LYS A 40 2.41 -1.27 -19.09
N PHE A 41 2.35 -1.13 -17.76
CA PHE A 41 3.30 -0.34 -16.97
C PHE A 41 4.32 -1.21 -16.21
N SER A 42 4.37 -2.51 -16.50
CA SER A 42 5.31 -3.46 -15.89
C SER A 42 6.78 -3.03 -16.00
N SER A 43 7.21 -2.56 -17.18
CA SER A 43 8.58 -2.04 -17.41
C SER A 43 8.91 -0.84 -16.52
N HIS A 44 7.98 0.11 -16.40
CA HIS A 44 8.12 1.30 -15.56
C HIS A 44 8.24 0.92 -14.07
N ARG A 45 7.41 -0.04 -13.61
CA ARG A 45 7.48 -0.54 -12.23
C ARG A 45 8.83 -1.18 -11.93
N ILE A 46 9.39 -1.98 -12.84
CA ILE A 46 10.70 -2.62 -12.66
C ILE A 46 11.82 -1.57 -12.62
N ASN A 47 11.81 -0.58 -13.52
CA ASN A 47 12.81 0.49 -13.54
C ASN A 47 12.83 1.31 -12.25
N ILE A 48 11.65 1.65 -11.71
CA ILE A 48 11.54 2.35 -10.42
C ILE A 48 12.09 1.48 -9.29
N LYS A 49 11.70 0.20 -9.22
CA LYS A 49 12.22 -0.71 -8.18
C LYS A 49 13.74 -0.86 -8.22
N LYS A 50 14.34 -0.99 -9.42
CA LYS A 50 15.79 -1.00 -9.60
C LYS A 50 16.46 0.31 -9.15
N ARG A 51 15.86 1.46 -9.46
CA ARG A 51 16.39 2.79 -9.05
C ARG A 51 16.48 2.95 -7.53
N PHE A 52 15.55 2.35 -6.79
CA PHE A 52 15.49 2.42 -5.33
C PHE A 52 16.11 1.20 -4.62
N ASN A 53 16.86 0.35 -5.33
CA ASN A 53 17.46 -0.89 -4.79
C ASN A 53 16.44 -1.79 -4.06
N LEU A 54 15.21 -1.88 -4.59
CA LEU A 54 14.12 -2.74 -4.09
C LEU A 54 14.02 -4.07 -4.86
N LEU A 55 14.90 -4.27 -5.84
CA LEU A 55 15.14 -5.49 -6.63
C LEU A 55 16.65 -5.64 -6.75
#